data_AF-A0A9Q3PFR5-F1
#
_entry.id   AF-A0A9Q3PFR5-F1
#
_cell.length_a   1.000
_cell.length_b   1.000
_cell.length_c   1.000
_cell.angle_alpha   90.00
_cell.angle_beta   90.00
_cell.angle_gamma   90.00
#
_symmetry.space_group_name_H-M   'P 1'
#
loop_
_entity.id
_entity.type
_entity.pdbx_description
1 polymer ?
#
loop_
_entity_poly.entity_id
_entity_poly.type
_entity_poly.pdbx_seq_one_letter_code
_entity_poly.pdbx_strand_id
1 'polypeptide(L)'
;MDNPYQPDDIKPDSILLNKARSPSQYLDGDGMSYSEKEALKQLPEASSWPQFSGTREYDHMEAIDYIDGLFIDVQSIPDYWIIARLNTAFKGHGSLWYTEMKEIHGRINWPWWKSKIIQKYSDGSSICQRTMSFENDKYFVDKDPYEWCLRQSKRLKAIDPQMNIQMRNHKLLTQLPGELEHALK
;
A
#
# COMPACT_ATOMS: atom_id res chain seq x y z
N MET A 1 -0.61 44.66 68.50
CA MET A 1 -0.28 43.84 67.31
C MET A 1 -1.58 43.62 66.58
N ASP A 2 -1.65 44.21 65.39
CA ASP A 2 -2.83 44.50 64.61
C ASP A 2 -3.65 43.27 64.18
N ASN A 3 -4.95 43.38 64.39
CA ASN A 3 -5.99 42.62 63.71
C ASN A 3 -6.53 43.48 62.56
N PRO A 4 -6.52 43.03 61.30
CA PRO A 4 -7.28 43.69 60.24
C PRO A 4 -8.62 42.99 60.01
N TYR A 5 -9.70 43.63 60.47
CA TYR A 5 -11.07 43.54 59.89
C TYR A 5 -10.97 43.98 58.40
N GLN A 6 -11.33 43.14 57.41
CA GLN A 6 -12.68 42.92 56.79
C GLN A 6 -13.10 44.04 55.80
N PRO A 7 -14.16 43.89 54.97
CA PRO A 7 -14.76 42.76 54.25
C PRO A 7 -15.05 43.12 52.77
N ASP A 8 -15.65 42.22 51.96
CA ASP A 8 -16.70 42.54 50.96
C ASP A 8 -17.15 41.24 50.24
N ASP A 9 -18.14 40.59 50.86
CA ASP A 9 -19.48 40.35 50.33
C ASP A 9 -19.74 39.63 48.98
N ILE A 10 -20.51 38.54 49.13
CA ILE A 10 -21.60 38.01 48.28
C ILE A 10 -21.28 36.91 47.23
N LYS A 11 -21.77 35.69 47.54
CA LYS A 11 -22.07 34.53 46.66
C LYS A 11 -23.37 34.75 45.85
N PRO A 12 -23.90 33.81 45.02
CA PRO A 12 -23.37 32.86 44.03
C PRO A 12 -24.11 32.94 42.65
N ASP A 13 -23.79 32.01 41.74
CA ASP A 13 -24.58 31.53 40.57
C ASP A 13 -24.57 32.28 39.22
N SER A 14 -23.83 31.70 38.26
CA SER A 14 -24.28 31.41 36.88
C SER A 14 -23.12 30.72 36.14
N ILE A 15 -23.13 29.39 36.01
CA ILE A 15 -23.64 28.66 34.84
C ILE A 15 -22.88 29.04 33.53
N LEU A 16 -22.00 28.11 33.12
CA LEU A 16 -21.53 27.79 31.76
C LEU A 16 -20.48 28.71 31.10
N LEU A 17 -19.27 28.17 30.88
CA LEU A 17 -18.91 27.72 29.52
C LEU A 17 -17.75 26.73 29.53
N ASN A 18 -17.99 25.61 28.87
CA ASN A 18 -17.13 24.45 28.67
C ASN A 18 -15.70 24.83 28.25
N LYS A 19 -14.71 24.53 29.09
CA LYS A 19 -13.33 24.36 28.64
C LYS A 19 -13.23 22.95 28.05
N ALA A 20 -13.13 22.90 26.73
CA ALA A 20 -13.05 21.70 25.90
C ALA A 20 -12.25 20.59 26.58
N ARG A 21 -12.90 19.44 26.79
CA ARG A 21 -12.22 18.17 27.06
C ARG A 21 -11.31 17.88 25.88
N SER A 22 -10.00 17.91 26.10
CA SER A 22 -9.05 17.19 25.25
C SER A 22 -9.51 15.72 25.19
N PRO A 23 -9.61 15.10 24.00
CA PRO A 23 -9.89 13.68 23.90
C PRO A 23 -8.78 12.92 24.60
N SER A 24 -9.09 12.43 25.80
CA SER A 24 -8.22 11.58 26.57
C SER A 24 -7.93 10.31 25.76
N GLN A 25 -6.64 10.06 25.54
CA GLN A 25 -6.12 8.81 25.01
C GLN A 25 -6.33 7.74 26.08
N TYR A 26 -7.56 7.25 26.23
CA TYR A 26 -7.84 6.10 27.07
C TYR A 26 -7.26 4.86 26.38
N LEU A 27 -6.22 4.28 26.98
CA LEU A 27 -5.82 2.91 26.69
C LEU A 27 -6.92 2.02 27.27
N ASP A 28 -7.65 1.30 26.42
CA ASP A 28 -8.55 0.25 26.89
C ASP A 28 -7.71 -0.90 27.46
N GLY A 29 -8.29 -1.72 28.35
CA GLY A 29 -7.62 -2.82 29.08
C GLY A 29 -6.93 -3.90 28.23
N ASP A 30 -7.02 -3.82 26.90
CA ASP A 30 -6.30 -4.64 25.91
C ASP A 30 -5.01 -3.98 25.38
N GLY A 31 -4.62 -2.80 25.88
CA GLY A 31 -3.43 -2.07 25.44
C GLY A 31 -3.57 -1.36 24.08
N MET A 32 -4.80 -1.21 23.58
CA MET A 32 -5.10 -0.59 22.29
C MET A 32 -5.88 0.71 22.47
N SER A 33 -5.47 1.75 21.75
CA SER A 33 -6.16 3.05 21.74
C SER A 33 -7.50 2.96 20.99
N TYR A 34 -8.43 3.84 21.35
CA TYR A 34 -9.72 3.98 20.66
C TYR A 34 -9.56 4.23 19.15
N SER A 35 -8.61 5.07 18.75
CA SER A 35 -8.27 5.35 17.35
C SER A 35 -7.78 4.12 16.60
N GLU A 36 -7.00 3.23 17.24
CA GLU A 36 -6.56 1.97 16.61
C GLU A 36 -7.75 1.03 16.40
N LYS A 37 -8.70 0.96 17.35
CA LYS A 37 -9.91 0.15 17.21
C LYS A 37 -10.81 0.64 16.07
N GLU A 38 -10.94 1.95 15.90
CA GLU A 38 -11.69 2.52 14.77
C GLU A 38 -10.99 2.27 13.43
N ALA A 39 -9.67 2.42 13.37
CA ALA A 39 -8.89 2.15 12.17
C ALA A 39 -8.97 0.67 11.75
N LEU A 40 -9.00 -0.26 12.72
CA LEU A 40 -9.16 -1.70 12.44
C LEU A 40 -10.50 -2.05 11.81
N LYS A 41 -11.57 -1.31 12.13
CA LYS A 41 -12.90 -1.49 11.53
C LYS A 41 -12.95 -1.00 10.08
N GLN A 42 -12.08 -0.08 9.70
CA GLN A 42 -11.98 0.46 8.35
C GLN A 42 -11.15 -0.45 7.42
N LEU A 43 -10.32 -1.34 7.98
CA LEU A 43 -9.59 -2.30 7.17
C LEU A 43 -10.52 -3.35 6.54
N PRO A 44 -10.35 -3.63 5.24
CA PRO A 44 -10.97 -4.78 4.59
C PRO A 44 -10.61 -6.08 5.33
N GLU A 45 -11.54 -7.03 5.34
CA GLU A 45 -11.32 -8.36 5.91
C GLU A 45 -10.09 -9.03 5.27
N ALA A 46 -9.31 -9.75 6.06
CA ALA A 46 -8.07 -10.38 5.58
C ALA A 46 -8.31 -11.42 4.44
N SER A 47 -9.54 -11.92 4.31
CA SER A 47 -10.04 -12.79 3.25
C SER A 47 -10.22 -12.07 1.90
N SER A 48 -10.50 -10.76 1.92
CA SER A 48 -10.72 -9.94 0.72
C SER A 48 -9.43 -9.38 0.13
N TRP A 49 -8.29 -9.64 0.77
CA TRP A 49 -7.00 -9.12 0.32
C TRP A 49 -6.54 -9.85 -0.95
N PRO A 50 -5.84 -9.15 -1.86
CA PRO A 50 -5.28 -9.78 -3.04
C PRO A 50 -4.31 -10.88 -2.63
N GLN A 51 -4.42 -12.03 -3.31
CA GLN A 51 -3.56 -13.17 -3.04
C GLN A 51 -2.26 -13.04 -3.82
N PHE A 52 -1.14 -13.16 -3.11
CA PHE A 52 0.19 -13.10 -3.67
C PHE A 52 0.83 -14.48 -3.67
N SER A 53 0.96 -15.12 -4.84
CA SER A 53 1.62 -16.44 -4.95
C SER A 53 3.12 -16.36 -5.23
N GLY A 54 3.61 -15.20 -5.68
CA GLY A 54 4.99 -14.99 -6.11
C GLY A 54 5.33 -15.64 -7.44
N THR A 55 4.34 -16.14 -8.18
CA THR A 55 4.56 -16.89 -9.43
C THR A 55 3.96 -16.22 -10.66
N ARG A 56 3.02 -15.28 -10.52
CA ARG A 56 2.50 -14.54 -11.68
C ARG A 56 3.33 -13.28 -11.94
N GLU A 57 3.23 -12.79 -13.17
CA GLU A 57 4.12 -11.78 -13.75
C GLU A 57 4.18 -10.45 -12.95
N TYR A 58 3.10 -10.08 -12.24
CA TYR A 58 2.98 -8.78 -11.53
C TYR A 58 2.48 -8.86 -10.09
N ASP A 59 2.29 -10.06 -9.52
CA ASP A 59 1.59 -10.19 -8.23
C ASP A 59 2.21 -9.32 -7.13
N HIS A 60 3.53 -9.13 -7.16
CA HIS A 60 4.26 -8.43 -6.10
C HIS A 60 4.03 -6.93 -6.15
N MET A 61 3.88 -6.35 -7.35
CA MET A 61 3.58 -4.93 -7.51
C MET A 61 2.13 -4.62 -7.16
N GLU A 62 1.19 -5.45 -7.61
CA GLU A 62 -0.23 -5.27 -7.27
C GLU A 62 -0.46 -5.42 -5.76
N ALA A 63 0.25 -6.34 -5.10
CA ALA A 63 0.23 -6.46 -3.65
C ALA A 63 0.81 -5.22 -2.95
N ILE A 64 1.94 -4.69 -3.43
CA ILE A 64 2.55 -3.46 -2.86
C ILE A 64 1.61 -2.26 -3.03
N ASP A 65 1.08 -2.05 -4.23
CA ASP A 65 0.18 -0.92 -4.52
C ASP A 65 -1.10 -1.00 -3.66
N TYR A 66 -1.66 -2.20 -3.47
CA TYR A 66 -2.80 -2.40 -2.60
C TYR A 66 -2.49 -2.06 -1.13
N ILE A 67 -1.35 -2.53 -0.61
CA ILE A 67 -0.96 -2.29 0.79
C ILE A 67 -0.62 -0.81 1.01
N ASP A 68 0.09 -0.17 0.08
CA ASP A 68 0.35 1.27 0.13
C ASP A 68 -0.96 2.07 0.10
N GLY A 69 -1.95 1.64 -0.68
CA GLY A 69 -3.31 2.20 -0.68
C GLY A 69 -3.97 2.12 0.70
N LEU A 70 -3.85 0.99 1.42
CA LEU A 70 -4.39 0.86 2.78
C LEU A 70 -3.77 1.87 3.77
N PHE A 71 -2.47 2.16 3.63
CA PHE A 71 -1.81 3.17 4.47
C PHE A 71 -2.24 4.60 4.12
N ILE A 72 -2.62 4.85 2.86
CA ILE A 72 -3.17 6.16 2.43
C ILE A 72 -4.61 6.33 2.93
N ASP A 73 -5.44 5.30 2.77
CA ASP A 73 -6.87 5.36 3.05
C ASP A 73 -7.16 5.32 4.56
N VAL A 74 -6.32 4.65 5.35
CA VAL A 74 -6.52 4.55 6.80
C VAL A 74 -5.39 5.23 7.58
N GLN A 75 -5.61 6.52 7.87
CA GLN A 75 -4.61 7.45 8.39
C GLN A 75 -4.11 7.18 9.83
N SER A 76 -4.36 6.01 10.45
CA SER A 76 -3.96 5.73 11.84
C SER A 76 -3.69 4.26 12.14
N ILE A 77 -3.36 3.45 11.14
CA ILE A 77 -3.03 2.04 11.36
C ILE A 77 -1.53 1.86 11.60
N PRO A 78 -1.14 1.29 12.74
CA PRO A 78 0.23 0.84 12.94
C PRO A 78 0.63 -0.27 11.96
N ASP A 79 1.84 -0.21 11.41
CA ASP A 79 2.38 -1.20 10.46
C ASP A 79 2.17 -2.65 10.91
N TYR A 80 2.29 -2.92 12.22
CA TYR A 80 2.21 -4.28 12.75
C TYR A 80 0.86 -4.97 12.49
N TRP A 81 -0.23 -4.21 12.35
CA TRP A 81 -1.55 -4.76 12.01
C TRP A 81 -1.63 -5.24 10.56
N ILE A 82 -1.11 -4.43 9.65
CA ILE A 82 -1.04 -4.77 8.23
C ILE A 82 -0.09 -5.96 8.04
N ILE A 83 1.09 -5.91 8.68
CA ILE A 83 2.07 -7.00 8.64
C ILE A 83 1.50 -8.31 9.21
N ALA A 84 0.70 -8.25 10.28
CA ALA A 84 0.03 -9.43 10.82
C ALA A 84 -0.92 -10.09 9.81
N ARG A 85 -1.60 -9.28 8.99
CA ARG A 85 -2.50 -9.74 7.93
C ARG A 85 -1.78 -10.17 6.65
N LEU A 86 -0.52 -9.78 6.42
CA LEU A 86 0.25 -10.25 5.26
C LEU A 86 0.34 -11.77 5.19
N ASN A 87 0.41 -12.46 6.34
CA ASN A 87 0.39 -13.92 6.40
C ASN A 87 -0.79 -14.56 5.65
N THR A 88 -1.95 -13.90 5.58
CA THR A 88 -3.13 -14.44 4.88
C THR A 88 -3.12 -14.11 3.39
N ALA A 89 -2.50 -12.99 3.02
CA ALA A 89 -2.38 -12.51 1.64
C ALA A 89 -1.34 -13.32 0.83
N PHE A 90 -0.21 -13.68 1.44
CA PHE A 90 0.80 -14.52 0.80
C PHE A 90 0.32 -15.98 0.70
N LYS A 91 0.50 -16.61 -0.47
CA LYS A 91 0.14 -18.00 -0.77
C LYS A 91 1.30 -18.72 -1.44
N GLY A 92 1.29 -20.06 -1.38
CA GLY A 92 2.29 -20.90 -2.05
C GLY A 92 3.74 -20.53 -1.68
N HIS A 93 4.60 -20.37 -2.70
CA HIS A 93 6.01 -20.01 -2.53
C HIS A 93 6.21 -18.66 -1.81
N GLY A 94 5.33 -17.69 -2.05
CA GLY A 94 5.37 -16.40 -1.36
C GLY A 94 5.17 -16.53 0.15
N SER A 95 4.28 -17.42 0.59
CA SER A 95 4.00 -17.65 2.02
C SER A 95 5.20 -18.26 2.74
N LEU A 96 5.85 -19.27 2.13
CA LEU A 96 7.05 -19.89 2.70
C LEU A 96 8.16 -18.87 2.89
N TRP A 97 8.46 -18.10 1.85
CA TRP A 97 9.47 -17.03 1.90
C TRP A 97 9.16 -15.98 2.96
N TYR A 98 7.89 -15.56 3.08
CA TYR A 98 7.49 -14.57 4.08
C TYR A 98 7.70 -15.09 5.51
N THR A 99 7.33 -16.34 5.79
CA THR A 99 7.53 -16.95 7.11
C THR A 99 9.02 -17.07 7.46
N GLU A 100 9.86 -17.56 6.55
CA GLU A 100 11.31 -17.64 6.75
C GLU A 100 11.93 -16.27 7.04
N MET A 101 11.57 -15.24 6.26
CA MET A 101 12.08 -13.88 6.46
C MET A 101 11.66 -13.31 7.82
N LYS A 102 10.42 -13.58 8.25
CA LYS A 102 9.87 -13.11 9.53
C LYS A 102 10.54 -13.81 10.72
N GLU A 103 10.88 -15.09 10.60
CA GLU A 103 11.63 -15.81 11.64
C GLU A 103 13.05 -15.25 11.80
N ILE A 104 13.73 -14.93 10.70
CA ILE A 104 15.11 -14.43 10.73
C ILE A 104 15.18 -12.98 11.25
N HIS A 105 14.24 -12.13 10.83
CA HIS A 105 14.35 -10.67 11.03
C HIS A 105 13.37 -10.10 12.06
N GLY A 106 12.39 -10.88 12.51
CA GLY A 106 11.43 -10.47 13.53
C GLY A 106 10.40 -9.44 13.05
N ARG A 107 9.99 -8.53 13.95
CA ARG A 107 8.98 -7.50 13.66
C ARG A 107 9.63 -6.27 13.03
N ILE A 108 9.50 -6.14 11.72
CA ILE A 108 10.02 -4.99 10.95
C ILE A 108 8.88 -4.27 10.25
N ASN A 109 8.99 -2.94 10.13
CA ASN A 109 8.05 -2.02 9.47
C ASN A 109 7.79 -2.33 7.97
N TRP A 110 6.73 -1.75 7.42
CA TRP A 110 6.31 -1.98 6.04
C TRP A 110 7.34 -1.53 4.98
N PRO A 111 8.01 -0.36 5.11
CA PRO A 111 9.01 0.07 4.12
C PRO A 111 10.13 -0.95 3.88
N TRP A 112 10.57 -1.65 4.93
CA TRP A 112 11.55 -2.72 4.78
C TRP A 112 10.96 -3.93 4.05
N TRP A 113 9.75 -4.36 4.41
CA TRP A 113 9.06 -5.47 3.73
C TRP A 113 8.86 -5.18 2.25
N LYS A 114 8.40 -3.97 1.92
CA LYS A 114 8.28 -3.48 0.53
C LYS A 114 9.61 -3.61 -0.21
N SER A 115 10.72 -3.13 0.37
CA SER A 115 12.06 -3.25 -0.23
C SER A 115 12.47 -4.70 -0.47
N LYS A 116 12.18 -5.61 0.47
CA LYS A 116 12.51 -7.04 0.33
C LYS A 116 11.66 -7.76 -0.70
N ILE A 117 10.37 -7.44 -0.79
CA ILE A 117 9.48 -7.97 -1.83
C ILE A 117 9.99 -7.52 -3.20
N ILE A 118 10.32 -6.24 -3.37
CA ILE A 118 10.90 -5.70 -4.61
C ILE A 118 12.22 -6.41 -4.91
N GLN A 119 13.13 -6.53 -3.94
CA GLN A 119 14.42 -7.19 -4.13
C GLN A 119 14.27 -8.65 -4.60
N LYS A 120 13.28 -9.37 -4.07
CA LYS A 120 13.07 -10.80 -4.36
C LYS A 120 12.41 -11.04 -5.72
N TYR A 121 11.43 -10.22 -6.10
CA TYR A 121 10.57 -10.44 -7.27
C TYR A 121 10.83 -9.47 -8.45
N SER A 122 11.71 -8.49 -8.24
CA SER A 122 12.26 -7.60 -9.27
C SER A 122 13.76 -7.83 -9.49
N ASP A 123 14.21 -9.07 -9.35
CA ASP A 123 15.58 -9.44 -9.66
C ASP A 123 15.87 -9.37 -11.17
N GLY A 124 17.15 -9.40 -11.55
CA GLY A 124 17.57 -9.27 -12.95
C GLY A 124 16.99 -10.35 -13.86
N SER A 125 16.76 -11.56 -13.34
CA SER A 125 16.12 -12.64 -14.08
C SER A 125 14.66 -12.32 -14.39
N SER A 126 13.91 -11.85 -13.39
CA SER A 126 12.50 -11.47 -13.56
C SER A 126 12.36 -10.26 -14.49
N ILE A 127 13.26 -9.27 -14.41
CA ILE A 127 13.30 -8.14 -15.34
C ILE A 127 13.55 -8.63 -16.76
N CYS A 128 14.54 -9.51 -16.96
CA CYS A 128 14.85 -10.09 -18.27
C CYS A 128 13.66 -10.85 -18.86
N GLN A 129 12.99 -11.69 -18.06
CA GLN A 129 11.81 -12.44 -18.49
C GLN A 129 10.64 -11.52 -18.88
N ARG A 130 10.42 -10.44 -18.13
CA ARG A 130 9.38 -9.44 -18.46
C ARG A 130 9.74 -8.65 -19.72
N THR A 131 11.00 -8.29 -19.93
CA THR A 131 11.46 -7.67 -21.18
C THR A 131 11.23 -8.58 -22.38
N MET A 132 11.60 -9.86 -22.28
CA MET A 132 11.32 -10.84 -23.34
C MET A 132 9.80 -10.99 -23.58
N SER A 133 9.00 -11.00 -22.52
CA SER A 133 7.54 -11.08 -22.63
C SER A 133 6.93 -9.84 -23.29
N PHE A 134 7.52 -8.67 -23.05
CA PHE A 134 7.15 -7.42 -23.71
C PHE A 134 7.50 -7.47 -25.21
N GLU A 135 8.73 -7.86 -25.56
CA GLU A 135 9.24 -7.88 -26.94
C GLU A 135 8.57 -8.93 -27.83
N ASN A 136 8.18 -10.08 -27.26
CA ASN A 136 7.55 -11.16 -28.02
C ASN A 136 6.05 -10.95 -28.25
N ASP A 137 5.39 -10.12 -27.46
CA ASP A 137 3.93 -9.95 -27.49
C ASP A 137 3.51 -8.71 -28.28
N LYS A 138 3.81 -8.75 -29.58
CA LYS A 138 3.42 -7.72 -30.54
C LYS A 138 1.90 -7.58 -30.64
N TYR A 139 1.46 -6.38 -31.02
CA TYR A 139 0.05 -6.12 -31.28
C TYR A 139 -0.39 -6.77 -32.59
N PHE A 140 -1.59 -7.34 -32.60
CA PHE A 140 -2.24 -7.90 -33.77
C PHE A 140 -3.71 -7.44 -33.76
N VAL A 141 -4.30 -7.29 -34.96
CA VAL A 141 -5.64 -6.69 -35.15
C VAL A 141 -6.77 -7.52 -34.52
N ASP A 142 -6.51 -8.80 -34.24
CA ASP A 142 -7.43 -9.73 -33.57
C ASP A 142 -7.49 -9.56 -32.04
N LYS A 143 -6.55 -8.80 -31.44
CA LYS A 143 -6.54 -8.53 -30.00
C LYS A 143 -7.35 -7.27 -29.69
N ASP A 144 -8.02 -7.26 -28.54
CA ASP A 144 -8.60 -6.02 -28.02
C ASP A 144 -7.48 -4.99 -27.74
N PRO A 145 -7.52 -3.79 -28.36
CA PRO A 145 -6.47 -2.80 -28.23
C PRO A 145 -6.29 -2.33 -26.78
N TYR A 146 -7.39 -2.17 -26.04
CA TYR A 146 -7.38 -1.64 -24.68
C TYR A 146 -6.71 -2.64 -23.73
N GLU A 147 -7.14 -3.91 -23.76
CA GLU A 147 -6.57 -4.98 -22.94
C GLU A 147 -5.09 -5.22 -23.26
N TRP A 148 -4.70 -5.16 -24.54
CA TRP A 148 -3.30 -5.29 -24.91
C TRP A 148 -2.46 -4.11 -24.40
N CYS A 149 -2.93 -2.87 -24.58
CA CYS A 149 -2.22 -1.68 -24.09
C CYS A 149 -2.08 -1.69 -22.55
N LEU A 150 -3.14 -2.08 -21.84
CA LEU A 150 -3.14 -2.17 -20.38
C LEU A 150 -2.08 -3.17 -19.90
N ARG A 151 -2.07 -4.37 -20.50
CA ARG A 151 -1.13 -5.44 -20.15
C ARG A 151 0.33 -5.05 -20.45
N GLN A 152 0.60 -4.46 -21.62
CA GLN A 152 1.95 -3.99 -21.96
C GLN A 152 2.39 -2.81 -21.09
N SER A 153 1.48 -1.91 -20.73
CA SER A 153 1.77 -0.82 -19.78
C SER A 153 2.16 -1.37 -18.40
N LYS A 154 1.49 -2.43 -17.92
CA LYS A 154 1.89 -3.14 -16.68
C LYS A 154 3.30 -3.73 -16.79
N ARG A 155 3.67 -4.35 -17.92
CA ARG A 155 5.04 -4.84 -18.17
C ARG A 155 6.09 -3.75 -18.07
N LEU A 156 5.84 -2.63 -18.74
CA LEU A 156 6.79 -1.52 -18.76
C LEU A 156 6.99 -0.92 -17.37
N LYS A 157 5.91 -0.77 -16.58
CA LYS A 157 6.00 -0.39 -15.15
C LYS A 157 6.84 -1.38 -14.33
N ALA A 158 6.72 -2.68 -14.62
CA ALA A 158 7.46 -3.74 -13.92
C ALA A 158 8.95 -3.80 -14.26
N ILE A 159 9.29 -3.40 -15.48
CA ILE A 159 10.67 -3.37 -15.98
C ILE A 159 11.37 -2.12 -15.47
N ASP A 160 10.70 -0.97 -15.56
CA ASP A 160 11.22 0.32 -15.11
C ASP A 160 10.10 1.15 -14.45
N PRO A 161 10.03 1.14 -13.11
CA PRO A 161 9.05 1.91 -12.36
C PRO A 161 9.20 3.43 -12.54
N GLN A 162 10.37 3.92 -12.93
CA GLN A 162 10.64 5.35 -13.13
C GLN A 162 10.34 5.83 -14.55
N MET A 163 9.88 4.93 -15.43
CA MET A 163 9.54 5.26 -16.80
C MET A 163 8.37 6.26 -16.88
N ASN A 164 8.65 7.42 -17.47
CA ASN A 164 7.63 8.45 -17.72
C ASN A 164 6.61 7.98 -18.78
N ILE A 165 5.48 8.69 -18.84
CA ILE A 165 4.36 8.31 -19.72
C ILE A 165 4.73 8.40 -21.20
N GLN A 166 5.54 9.37 -21.60
CA GLN A 166 5.97 9.56 -22.99
C GLN A 166 6.84 8.39 -23.47
N MET A 167 7.79 7.98 -22.66
CA MET A 167 8.71 6.88 -22.95
C MET A 167 7.98 5.54 -22.95
N ARG A 168 6.99 5.38 -22.07
CA ARG A 168 6.08 4.23 -22.10
C ARG A 168 5.27 4.18 -23.38
N ASN A 169 4.65 5.28 -23.77
CA ASN A 169 3.86 5.38 -25.00
C ASN A 169 4.74 5.10 -26.22
N HIS A 170 5.94 5.67 -26.29
CA HIS A 170 6.89 5.39 -27.36
C HIS A 170 7.21 3.89 -27.44
N LYS A 171 7.53 3.23 -26.31
CA LYS A 171 7.78 1.78 -26.29
C LYS A 171 6.55 0.98 -26.75
N LEU A 172 5.33 1.35 -26.35
CA LEU A 172 4.12 0.69 -26.83
C LEU A 172 3.97 0.81 -28.36
N LEU A 173 4.23 2.00 -28.92
CA LEU A 173 4.16 2.20 -30.37
C LEU A 173 5.18 1.35 -31.13
N THR A 174 6.38 1.12 -30.57
CA THR A 174 7.38 0.21 -31.20
C THR A 174 6.93 -1.26 -31.29
N GLN A 175 5.87 -1.65 -30.57
CA GLN A 175 5.31 -3.00 -30.60
C GLN A 175 4.13 -3.14 -31.57
N LEU A 176 3.75 -2.06 -32.25
CA LEU A 176 2.75 -2.10 -33.32
C LEU A 176 3.38 -2.61 -34.63
N PRO A 177 2.62 -3.29 -35.49
CA PRO A 177 3.07 -3.60 -36.85
C PRO A 177 3.33 -2.30 -37.63
N GLY A 178 4.33 -2.29 -38.51
CA GLY A 178 4.75 -1.09 -39.24
C GLY A 178 3.63 -0.38 -40.01
N GLU A 179 2.62 -1.12 -40.48
CA GLU A 179 1.43 -0.57 -41.15
C GLU A 179 0.60 0.36 -40.24
N LEU A 180 0.54 0.08 -38.92
CA LEU A 180 -0.16 0.92 -37.94
C LEU A 180 0.71 2.07 -37.41
N GLU A 181 2.03 1.89 -37.36
CA GLU A 181 2.96 2.96 -36.96
C GLU A 181 2.93 4.13 -37.97
N HIS A 182 2.80 3.82 -39.26
CA HIS A 182 2.69 4.83 -40.32
C HIS A 182 1.36 5.57 -40.36
N ALA A 183 0.27 4.96 -39.86
CA ALA A 183 -1.05 5.59 -39.80
C ALA A 183 -1.21 6.55 -38.61
N LEU A 184 -0.31 6.50 -37.63
CA LEU A 184 -0.33 7.30 -36.39
C LEU A 184 0.73 8.40 -36.33
N LYS A 185 1.61 8.51 -37.35
CA LYS A 185 2.53 9.63 -37.54
C LYS A 185 1.83 10.80 -38.23
#